data_AF-A0A5B7HJ36-F1
#
_entry.id   AF-A0A5B7HJ36-F1
#
_cell.length_a   1.000
_cell.length_b   1.000
_cell.length_c   1.000
_cell.angle_alpha   90.00
_cell.angle_beta   90.00
_cell.angle_gamma   90.00
#
_symmetry.space_group_name_H-M   'P 1'
#
loop_
_entity.id
_entity.type
_entity.pdbx_description
1 polymer ?
#
loop_
_entity_poly.entity_id
_entity_poly.type
_entity_poly.pdbx_seq_one_letter_code
_entity_poly.pdbx_strand_id
1 'polypeptide(L)'
;MALPPYLIPGSPWAYMAQQQAQLAAAQAQAAHAQMHAHFQAQAQAHTAQAQAIPRPQAGPPPVENVSLEKMQEKARRWQQLHNKKYAEKRKFGFVDVQKEEMPPEHIRKIIRDHGDMSSRKYRHDKRVYLGALKFMPHAVLKLLENMPMPWEQIRDVQVLYHITGAITFVNEIPWVIEPVYISQWSTMWMMMRREKRDRRHFKRMRFPPFDDEEPPLDFADNVLDVEPLEAIQMELDPEEDVEVRTSRLTG
;
A
#
# COMPACT_ATOMS: atom_id res chain seq x y z
N MET A 1 27.89 35.05 -36.71
CA MET A 1 27.37 35.20 -35.34
C MET A 1 27.54 36.66 -34.95
N ALA A 2 26.44 37.40 -34.78
CA ALA A 2 26.48 38.80 -34.38
C ALA A 2 26.70 38.89 -32.86
N LEU A 3 27.68 39.70 -32.44
CA LEU A 3 27.92 39.96 -31.03
C LEU A 3 26.71 40.70 -30.44
N PRO A 4 26.30 40.36 -29.20
CA PRO A 4 25.13 40.96 -28.60
C PRO A 4 25.34 42.49 -28.46
N PRO A 5 24.25 43.28 -28.58
CA PRO A 5 24.33 44.73 -28.67
C PRO A 5 25.17 45.33 -27.55
N TYR A 6 25.21 44.68 -26.37
CA TYR A 6 25.87 45.14 -25.16
C TYR A 6 27.41 44.96 -25.05
N LEU A 7 28.08 44.67 -26.16
CA LEU A 7 29.55 44.57 -26.19
C LEU A 7 30.21 45.60 -27.12
N ILE A 8 29.44 46.56 -27.63
CA ILE A 8 29.94 47.63 -28.52
C ILE A 8 30.37 48.86 -27.67
N PRO A 9 31.66 49.23 -27.65
CA PRO A 9 32.15 50.36 -26.87
C PRO A 9 31.50 51.69 -27.32
N GLY A 10 30.98 52.48 -26.39
CA GLY A 10 30.42 53.82 -26.66
C GLY A 10 28.89 53.92 -26.83
N SER A 11 28.16 52.82 -26.64
CA SER A 11 26.70 52.82 -26.70
C SER A 11 26.03 53.25 -25.36
N PRO A 12 24.88 53.94 -25.37
CA PRO A 12 24.14 54.35 -24.15
C PRO A 12 23.79 53.18 -23.21
N TRP A 13 23.56 51.98 -23.75
CA TRP A 13 23.28 50.80 -22.92
C TRP A 13 24.54 50.32 -22.18
N ALA A 14 25.75 50.63 -22.65
CA ALA A 14 27.02 50.19 -22.05
C ALA A 14 27.27 50.90 -20.74
N TYR A 15 26.95 52.19 -20.74
CA TYR A 15 27.00 53.03 -19.56
C TYR A 15 26.00 52.56 -18.49
N MET A 16 24.77 52.20 -18.89
CA MET A 16 23.78 51.65 -17.95
C MET A 16 24.19 50.27 -17.40
N ALA A 17 24.73 49.39 -18.23
CA ALA A 17 25.23 48.09 -17.77
C ALA A 17 26.40 48.24 -16.78
N GLN A 18 27.31 49.19 -17.02
CA GLN A 18 28.40 49.50 -16.10
C GLN A 18 27.90 50.11 -14.78
N GLN A 19 26.91 51.00 -14.85
CA GLN A 19 26.28 51.59 -13.65
C GLN A 19 25.53 50.54 -12.82
N GLN A 20 24.82 49.60 -13.47
CA GLN A 20 24.12 48.52 -12.80
C GLN A 20 25.10 47.51 -12.16
N ALA A 21 26.23 47.22 -12.83
CA ALA A 21 27.28 46.38 -12.26
C ALA A 21 27.97 47.04 -11.05
N GLN A 22 28.18 48.36 -11.07
CA GLN A 22 28.73 49.10 -9.92
C GLN A 22 27.75 49.13 -8.73
N LEU A 23 26.45 49.29 -8.98
CA LEU A 23 25.41 49.22 -7.93
C LEU A 23 25.30 47.81 -7.33
N ALA A 24 25.39 46.76 -8.15
CA ALA A 24 25.40 45.37 -7.67
C ALA A 24 26.66 45.06 -6.84
N ALA A 25 27.83 45.57 -7.25
CA ALA A 25 29.06 45.43 -6.48
C ALA A 25 29.00 46.18 -5.14
N ALA A 26 28.41 47.38 -5.10
CA ALA A 26 28.20 48.14 -3.87
C ALA A 26 27.24 47.42 -2.90
N GLN A 27 26.16 46.82 -3.41
CA GLN A 27 25.24 46.01 -2.61
C GLN A 27 25.90 44.73 -2.07
N ALA A 28 26.73 44.07 -2.87
CA ALA A 28 27.48 42.88 -2.43
C ALA A 28 28.50 43.22 -1.32
N GLN A 29 29.20 44.37 -1.44
CA GLN A 29 30.12 44.84 -0.40
C GLN A 29 29.38 45.23 0.89
N ALA A 30 28.21 45.86 0.79
CA ALA A 30 27.37 46.17 1.95
C ALA A 30 26.87 44.90 2.66
N ALA A 31 26.46 43.87 1.91
CA ALA A 31 26.05 42.58 2.46
C ALA A 31 27.21 41.85 3.17
N HIS A 32 28.42 41.89 2.59
CA HIS A 32 29.61 41.29 3.19
C HIS A 32 30.03 42.02 4.49
N ALA A 33 29.92 43.35 4.51
CA ALA A 33 30.16 44.15 5.70
C ALA A 33 29.13 43.87 6.82
N GLN A 34 27.86 43.69 6.47
CA GLN A 34 26.81 43.31 7.44
C GLN A 34 27.03 41.90 7.99
N MET A 35 27.44 40.94 7.17
CA MET A 35 27.78 39.59 7.65
C MET A 35 29.00 39.59 8.58
N HIS A 36 30.05 40.34 8.25
CA HIS A 36 31.21 40.49 9.14
C HIS A 36 30.84 41.15 10.47
N ALA A 37 30.00 42.19 10.45
CA ALA A 37 29.52 42.84 11.66
C ALA A 37 28.67 41.88 12.53
N HIS A 38 27.83 41.04 11.91
CA HIS A 38 27.03 40.05 12.63
C HIS A 38 27.89 38.94 13.24
N PHE A 39 28.91 38.48 12.52
CA PHE A 39 29.86 37.48 13.01
C PHE A 39 30.71 38.04 14.16
N GLN A 40 31.14 39.30 14.08
CA GLN A 40 31.90 39.96 15.15
C GLN A 40 31.04 40.19 16.40
N ALA A 41 29.76 40.54 16.24
CA ALA A 41 28.80 40.66 17.35
C ALA A 41 28.51 39.31 18.03
N GLN A 42 28.37 38.21 17.26
CA GLN A 42 28.26 36.86 17.82
C GLN A 42 29.55 36.42 18.53
N ALA A 43 30.73 36.73 17.97
CA ALA A 43 32.01 36.41 18.61
C ALA A 43 32.19 37.14 19.95
N GLN A 44 31.77 38.42 20.04
CA GLN A 44 31.76 39.19 21.29
C GLN A 44 30.72 38.66 22.30
N ALA A 45 29.55 38.22 21.84
CA ALA A 45 28.54 37.59 22.70
C ALA A 45 29.01 36.25 23.29
N HIS A 46 29.74 35.43 22.49
CA HIS A 46 30.35 34.19 22.97
C HIS A 46 31.49 34.43 23.96
N THR A 47 32.29 35.50 23.82
CA THR A 47 33.33 35.85 24.80
C THR A 47 32.75 36.41 26.10
N ALA A 48 31.65 37.15 26.05
CA ALA A 48 30.93 37.61 27.24
C ALA A 48 30.24 36.45 28.01
N GLN A 49 29.75 35.42 27.31
CA GLN A 49 29.20 34.22 27.97
C GLN A 49 30.30 33.29 28.53
N ALA A 50 31.52 33.30 27.97
CA ALA A 50 32.64 32.50 28.49
C ALA A 50 33.22 33.02 29.83
N GLN A 51 33.01 34.30 30.18
CA GLN A 51 33.41 34.86 31.49
C GLN A 51 32.33 34.75 32.57
N ALA A 52 31.12 34.29 32.22
CA ALA A 52 30.02 34.06 33.14
C ALA A 52 29.70 32.57 33.36
N ILE A 53 30.67 31.67 33.13
CA ILE A 53 30.60 30.31 33.65
C ILE A 53 30.99 30.39 35.13
N PRO A 54 30.07 30.15 36.09
CA PRO A 54 30.48 29.97 37.47
C PRO A 54 31.44 28.78 37.46
N ARG A 55 32.68 28.98 37.92
CA ARG A 55 33.58 27.86 38.20
C ARG A 55 32.77 26.85 39.02
N PRO A 56 32.63 25.58 38.60
CA PRO A 56 32.02 24.59 39.45
C PRO A 56 32.90 24.52 40.69
N GLN A 57 32.40 25.04 41.81
CA GLN A 57 33.02 24.80 43.10
C GLN A 57 33.02 23.28 43.25
N ALA A 58 34.20 22.68 43.14
CA ALA A 58 34.43 21.29 43.48
C ALA A 58 34.36 21.13 45.00
N GLY A 59 33.19 21.42 45.58
CA GLY A 59 32.74 20.70 46.74
C GLY A 59 32.10 19.41 46.23
N PRO A 60 32.31 18.24 46.87
CA PRO A 60 31.41 17.12 46.64
C PRO A 60 29.97 17.67 46.78
N PRO A 61 29.04 17.34 45.88
CA PRO A 61 27.66 17.79 46.02
C PRO A 61 27.23 17.44 47.46
N PRO A 62 26.54 18.34 48.18
CA PRO A 62 25.98 17.97 49.46
C PRO A 62 25.23 16.67 49.23
N VAL A 63 25.61 15.63 49.96
CA VAL A 63 24.89 14.37 49.97
C VAL A 63 23.56 14.71 50.60
N GLU A 64 22.65 15.24 49.79
CA GLU A 64 21.25 15.32 50.11
C GLU A 64 20.91 13.89 50.47
N ASN A 65 20.53 13.66 51.72
CA ASN A 65 20.00 12.39 52.17
C ASN A 65 18.69 12.21 51.42
N VAL A 66 18.79 11.73 50.17
CA VAL A 66 17.66 11.46 49.30
C VAL A 66 16.85 10.41 50.04
N SER A 67 15.71 10.83 50.58
CA SER A 67 14.79 9.95 51.30
C SER A 67 14.61 8.65 50.51
N LEU A 68 14.64 7.50 51.20
CA LEU A 68 14.55 6.17 50.60
C LEU A 68 13.43 6.08 49.54
N GLU A 69 12.31 6.76 49.77
CA GLU A 69 11.18 6.87 48.85
C GLU A 69 11.51 7.54 47.50
N LYS A 70 12.25 8.66 47.52
CA LYS A 70 12.70 9.36 46.29
C LYS A 70 13.66 8.49 45.47
N MET A 71 14.49 7.69 46.14
CA MET A 71 15.40 6.76 45.48
C MET A 71 14.65 5.58 44.86
N GLN A 72 13.66 5.03 45.56
CA GLN A 72 12.77 3.99 45.03
C GLN A 72 11.94 4.49 43.84
N GLU A 73 11.45 5.72 43.89
CA GLU A 73 10.71 6.32 42.79
C GLU A 73 11.60 6.52 41.55
N LYS A 74 12.84 6.99 41.76
CA LYS A 74 13.84 7.12 40.69
C LYS A 74 14.19 5.75 40.09
N ALA A 75 14.36 4.72 40.90
CA ALA A 75 14.61 3.35 40.45
C ALA A 75 13.42 2.80 39.64
N ARG A 76 12.19 3.01 40.11
CA ARG A 76 10.96 2.60 39.40
C ARG A 76 10.82 3.32 38.06
N ARG A 77 11.06 4.63 38.01
CA ARG A 77 11.05 5.42 36.76
C ARG A 77 12.15 4.95 35.81
N TRP A 78 13.35 4.68 36.31
CA TRP A 78 14.45 4.14 35.51
C TRP A 78 14.12 2.77 34.94
N GLN A 79 13.54 1.88 35.73
CA GLN A 79 13.11 0.55 35.29
C GLN A 79 12.02 0.63 34.21
N GLN A 80 11.04 1.54 34.36
CA GLN A 80 10.02 1.77 33.33
C GLN A 80 10.63 2.32 32.03
N LEU A 81 11.57 3.26 32.12
CA LEU A 81 12.28 3.80 30.95
C LEU A 81 13.13 2.72 30.27
N HIS A 82 13.85 1.92 31.04
CA HIS A 82 14.68 0.84 30.54
C HIS A 82 13.84 -0.21 29.82
N ASN A 83 12.75 -0.70 30.45
CA ASN A 83 11.85 -1.68 29.85
C ASN A 83 11.17 -1.12 28.58
N LYS A 84 10.81 0.16 28.54
CA LYS A 84 10.24 0.79 27.34
C LYS A 84 11.27 1.00 26.23
N LYS A 85 12.51 1.35 26.59
CA LYS A 85 13.58 1.65 25.63
C LYS A 85 14.11 0.38 24.97
N TYR A 86 14.26 -0.70 25.74
CA TYR A 86 14.80 -1.98 25.30
C TYR A 86 13.72 -3.06 25.09
N ALA A 87 12.45 -2.64 24.94
CA ALA A 87 11.36 -3.53 24.56
C ALA A 87 11.69 -4.26 23.25
N GLU A 88 11.26 -5.51 23.10
CA GLU A 88 11.58 -6.33 21.92
C GLU A 88 11.14 -5.69 20.60
N LYS A 89 10.00 -4.99 20.62
CA LYS A 89 9.48 -4.18 19.51
C LYS A 89 10.36 -3.02 19.05
N ARG A 90 11.39 -2.68 19.82
CA ARG A 90 12.37 -1.61 19.50
C ARG A 90 13.77 -2.17 19.21
N LYS A 91 13.93 -3.50 19.20
CA LYS A 91 15.19 -4.12 18.77
C LYS A 91 15.42 -3.80 17.30
N PHE A 92 16.68 -3.57 16.95
CA PHE A 92 17.09 -3.43 15.55
C PHE A 92 16.76 -4.72 14.80
N GLY A 93 16.08 -4.61 13.65
CA GLY A 93 15.57 -5.78 12.93
C GLY A 93 14.22 -6.31 13.43
N PHE A 94 13.53 -5.60 14.34
CA PHE A 94 12.14 -5.92 14.66
C PHE A 94 11.25 -5.70 13.44
N VAL A 95 10.66 -6.78 12.96
CA VAL A 95 9.61 -6.76 11.93
C VAL A 95 8.29 -6.67 12.66
N ASP A 96 7.50 -5.64 12.33
CA ASP A 96 6.19 -5.44 12.93
C ASP A 96 5.24 -6.60 12.58
N VAL A 97 4.13 -6.69 13.32
CA VAL A 97 3.13 -7.74 13.12
C VAL A 97 2.63 -7.73 11.68
N GLN A 98 2.51 -8.92 11.08
CA GLN A 98 1.95 -9.07 9.73
C GLN A 98 0.54 -8.48 9.66
N LYS A 99 0.20 -7.90 8.51
CA LYS A 99 -1.16 -7.40 8.28
C LYS A 99 -2.13 -8.56 8.35
N GLU A 100 -3.05 -8.49 9.30
CA GLU A 100 -4.13 -9.45 9.44
C GLU A 100 -5.18 -9.26 8.34
N GLU A 101 -5.93 -10.33 8.08
CA GLU A 101 -7.01 -10.32 7.12
C GLU A 101 -8.18 -9.46 7.61
N MET A 102 -8.66 -8.58 6.73
CA MET A 102 -9.79 -7.71 7.03
C MET A 102 -11.10 -8.42 6.69
N PRO A 103 -12.20 -8.13 7.41
CA PRO A 103 -13.50 -8.71 7.08
C PRO A 103 -13.92 -8.43 5.63
N PRO A 104 -14.52 -9.40 4.91
CA PRO A 104 -14.90 -9.25 3.50
C PRO A 104 -15.98 -8.19 3.27
N GLU A 105 -16.77 -7.85 4.28
CA GLU A 105 -17.74 -6.77 4.22
C GLU A 105 -17.10 -5.39 4.05
N HIS A 106 -15.86 -5.22 4.53
CA HIS A 106 -15.17 -3.94 4.48
C HIS A 106 -14.94 -3.48 3.03
N ILE A 107 -14.39 -4.37 2.19
CA ILE A 107 -14.16 -4.06 0.77
C ILE A 107 -15.49 -3.90 0.02
N ARG A 108 -16.50 -4.75 0.29
CA ARG A 108 -17.84 -4.66 -0.33
C ARG A 108 -18.47 -3.29 -0.06
N LYS A 109 -18.40 -2.82 1.18
CA LYS A 109 -18.90 -1.50 1.56
C LYS A 109 -18.14 -0.37 0.88
N ILE A 110 -16.80 -0.43 0.83
CA ILE A 110 -15.98 0.59 0.16
C ILE A 110 -16.40 0.73 -1.31
N ILE A 111 -16.53 -0.39 -2.03
CA ILE A 111 -16.90 -0.38 -3.46
C ILE A 111 -18.31 0.18 -3.65
N ARG A 112 -19.27 -0.25 -2.82
CA ARG A 112 -20.66 0.26 -2.85
C ARG A 112 -20.73 1.77 -2.57
N ASP A 113 -19.97 2.24 -1.58
CA ASP A 113 -19.95 3.64 -1.16
C ASP A 113 -19.31 4.56 -2.21
N HIS A 114 -18.30 4.08 -2.96
CA HIS A 114 -17.64 4.84 -4.04
C HIS A 114 -18.46 4.85 -5.33
N GLY A 115 -19.13 3.74 -5.66
CA GLY A 115 -20.00 3.60 -6.82
C GLY A 115 -19.34 4.03 -8.12
N ASP A 116 -20.02 4.89 -8.87
CA ASP A 116 -19.57 5.44 -10.16
C ASP A 116 -18.67 6.69 -10.03
N MET A 117 -18.27 7.06 -8.81
CA MET A 117 -17.48 8.26 -8.52
C MET A 117 -18.15 9.58 -8.95
N SER A 118 -19.48 9.62 -9.16
CA SER A 118 -20.22 10.85 -9.48
C SER A 118 -20.26 11.83 -8.29
N SER A 119 -20.32 11.30 -7.07
CA SER A 119 -20.40 12.08 -5.84
C SER A 119 -19.20 13.00 -5.61
N ARG A 120 -19.46 14.23 -5.16
CA ARG A 120 -18.43 15.21 -4.83
C ARG A 120 -17.57 14.80 -3.62
N LYS A 121 -18.09 13.90 -2.77
CA LYS A 121 -17.43 13.43 -1.55
C LYS A 121 -16.08 12.75 -1.86
N TYR A 122 -16.03 11.96 -2.92
CA TYR A 122 -14.86 11.15 -3.30
C TYR A 122 -13.98 11.82 -4.38
N ARG A 123 -14.00 13.17 -4.45
CA ARG A 123 -13.24 13.91 -5.46
C ARG A 123 -11.73 13.66 -5.37
N HIS A 124 -11.20 13.49 -4.16
CA HIS A 124 -9.77 13.28 -3.94
C HIS A 124 -9.31 11.91 -4.45
N ASP A 125 -10.17 10.90 -4.39
CA ASP A 125 -9.85 9.52 -4.77
C ASP A 125 -9.88 9.29 -6.28
N LYS A 126 -10.55 10.14 -7.06
CA LYS A 126 -10.61 10.04 -8.54
C LYS A 126 -9.24 9.93 -9.20
N ARG A 127 -8.25 10.67 -8.69
CA ARG A 127 -6.87 10.60 -9.19
C ARG A 127 -6.25 9.22 -9.00
N VAL A 128 -6.57 8.57 -7.88
CA VAL A 128 -6.05 7.24 -7.54
C VAL A 128 -6.66 6.17 -8.46
N TYR A 129 -7.97 6.24 -8.73
CA TYR A 129 -8.64 5.35 -9.69
C TYR A 129 -8.02 5.43 -11.09
N LEU A 130 -7.74 6.65 -11.58
CA LEU A 130 -7.05 6.84 -12.86
C LEU A 130 -5.63 6.28 -12.84
N GLY A 131 -4.90 6.42 -11.73
CA GLY A 131 -3.57 5.84 -11.56
C GLY A 131 -3.57 4.31 -11.53
N ALA A 132 -4.62 3.72 -10.95
CA ALA A 132 -4.78 2.28 -10.83
C ALA A 132 -4.99 1.59 -12.18
N LEU A 133 -5.52 2.30 -13.19
CA LEU A 133 -5.72 1.79 -14.55
C LEU A 133 -4.46 1.17 -15.15
N LYS A 134 -3.27 1.68 -14.80
CA LYS A 134 -1.97 1.13 -15.22
C LYS A 134 -1.82 -0.35 -14.85
N PHE A 135 -2.38 -0.77 -13.72
CA PHE A 135 -2.24 -2.13 -13.20
C PHE A 135 -3.44 -3.03 -13.53
N MET A 136 -4.43 -2.52 -14.24
CA MET A 136 -5.61 -3.28 -14.66
C MET A 136 -5.25 -4.57 -15.41
N PRO A 137 -4.28 -4.58 -16.36
CA PRO A 137 -3.90 -5.83 -17.03
C PRO A 137 -3.40 -6.91 -16.07
N HIS A 138 -2.72 -6.53 -14.99
CA HIS A 138 -2.23 -7.48 -13.99
C HIS A 138 -3.37 -8.02 -13.13
N ALA A 139 -4.32 -7.16 -12.73
CA ALA A 139 -5.51 -7.59 -12.00
C ALA A 139 -6.35 -8.58 -12.82
N VAL A 140 -6.56 -8.29 -14.10
CA VAL A 140 -7.29 -9.17 -15.03
C VAL A 140 -6.56 -10.50 -15.20
N LEU A 141 -5.23 -10.49 -15.36
CA LEU A 141 -4.45 -11.72 -15.45
C LEU A 141 -4.65 -12.61 -14.22
N LYS A 142 -4.47 -12.05 -13.01
CA LYS A 142 -4.62 -12.80 -11.75
C LYS A 142 -6.05 -13.28 -11.52
N LEU A 143 -7.05 -12.54 -11.98
CA LEU A 143 -8.46 -12.93 -11.93
C LEU A 143 -8.74 -14.13 -12.85
N LEU A 144 -8.28 -14.08 -14.10
CA LEU A 144 -8.52 -15.15 -15.07
C LEU A 144 -7.70 -16.41 -14.77
N GLU A 145 -6.50 -16.26 -14.21
CA GLU A 145 -5.68 -17.38 -13.77
C GLU A 145 -6.38 -18.23 -12.69
N ASN A 146 -7.15 -17.59 -11.82
CA ASN A 146 -7.84 -18.24 -10.70
C ASN A 146 -9.30 -18.60 -11.00
N MET A 147 -9.69 -18.71 -12.27
CA MET A 147 -11.05 -19.15 -12.64
C MET A 147 -11.43 -20.48 -11.96
N PRO A 148 -12.64 -20.58 -11.37
CA PRO A 148 -13.11 -21.80 -10.75
C PRO A 148 -13.23 -22.92 -11.79
N MET A 149 -12.83 -24.13 -11.39
CA MET A 149 -12.87 -25.28 -12.28
C MET A 149 -14.30 -25.86 -12.34
N PRO A 150 -14.70 -26.58 -13.42
CA PRO A 150 -16.09 -27.02 -13.60
C PRO A 150 -16.63 -28.01 -12.54
N TRP A 151 -15.74 -28.62 -11.76
CA TRP A 151 -16.08 -29.52 -10.64
C TRP A 151 -16.18 -28.80 -9.30
N GLU A 152 -15.88 -27.49 -9.25
CA GLU A 152 -16.00 -26.62 -8.07
C GLU A 152 -17.26 -25.75 -8.20
N GLN A 153 -18.00 -25.56 -7.10
CA GLN A 153 -19.16 -24.66 -7.09
C GLN A 153 -18.74 -23.22 -6.76
N ILE A 154 -17.98 -23.07 -5.68
CA ILE A 154 -17.50 -21.80 -5.16
C ILE A 154 -16.00 -21.94 -4.96
N ARG A 155 -15.26 -20.89 -5.33
CA ARG A 155 -13.84 -20.75 -5.03
C ARG A 155 -13.63 -19.43 -4.31
N ASP A 156 -13.28 -19.52 -3.04
CA ASP A 156 -12.82 -18.38 -2.26
C ASP A 156 -11.35 -18.13 -2.56
N VAL A 157 -11.00 -16.88 -2.84
CA VAL A 157 -9.64 -16.47 -3.18
C VAL A 157 -9.21 -15.31 -2.30
N GLN A 158 -7.95 -15.31 -1.88
CA GLN A 158 -7.36 -14.19 -1.17
C GLN A 158 -7.22 -12.99 -2.09
N VAL A 159 -7.62 -11.84 -1.58
CA VAL A 159 -7.70 -10.60 -2.35
C VAL A 159 -6.86 -9.52 -1.68
N LEU A 160 -6.01 -8.87 -2.48
CA LEU A 160 -5.29 -7.66 -2.12
C LEU A 160 -5.97 -6.46 -2.78
N TYR A 161 -6.54 -5.56 -1.98
CA TYR A 161 -7.28 -4.41 -2.47
C TYR A 161 -6.67 -3.08 -2.03
N HIS A 162 -6.86 -2.05 -2.85
CA HIS A 162 -6.50 -0.68 -2.47
C HIS A 162 -7.46 -0.15 -1.40
N ILE A 163 -6.98 0.64 -0.43
CA ILE A 163 -7.79 1.14 0.70
C ILE A 163 -9.05 1.93 0.26
N THR A 164 -9.00 2.57 -0.91
CA THR A 164 -10.14 3.30 -1.49
C THR A 164 -11.01 2.46 -2.42
N GLY A 165 -10.69 1.17 -2.63
CA GLY A 165 -11.40 0.31 -3.59
C GLY A 165 -11.08 0.60 -5.06
N ALA A 166 -9.96 1.29 -5.35
CA ALA A 166 -9.58 1.67 -6.71
C ALA A 166 -9.22 0.49 -7.62
N ILE A 167 -8.62 -0.56 -7.04
CA ILE A 167 -8.27 -1.79 -7.73
C ILE A 167 -8.16 -2.93 -6.73
N THR A 168 -8.43 -4.13 -7.22
CA THR A 168 -8.49 -5.36 -6.45
C THR A 168 -7.71 -6.44 -7.22
N PHE A 169 -6.72 -7.04 -6.56
CA PHE A 169 -5.90 -8.12 -7.11
C PHE A 169 -6.25 -9.43 -6.40
N VAL A 170 -6.31 -10.52 -7.16
CA VAL A 170 -6.28 -11.86 -6.57
C VAL A 170 -4.83 -12.19 -6.21
N ASN A 171 -4.57 -12.44 -4.93
CA ASN A 171 -3.24 -12.66 -4.37
C ASN A 171 -2.92 -14.15 -4.21
N GLU A 172 -3.27 -14.96 -5.21
CA GLU A 172 -3.06 -16.41 -5.18
C GLU A 172 -2.51 -16.92 -6.51
N ILE A 173 -1.72 -17.99 -6.43
CA ILE A 173 -1.25 -18.77 -7.58
C ILE A 173 -1.91 -20.15 -7.46
N PRO A 174 -2.65 -20.62 -8.47
CA PRO A 174 -3.36 -21.90 -8.39
C PRO A 174 -2.35 -23.05 -8.55
N TRP A 175 -1.93 -23.61 -7.43
CA TRP A 175 -1.10 -24.81 -7.41
C TRP A 175 -1.97 -26.05 -7.57
N VAL A 176 -1.70 -26.84 -8.61
CA VAL A 176 -2.43 -28.07 -8.89
C VAL A 176 -1.48 -29.27 -8.91
N ILE A 177 -1.92 -30.38 -8.36
CA ILE A 177 -1.20 -31.65 -8.43
C ILE A 177 -1.47 -32.26 -9.80
N GLU A 178 -0.44 -32.35 -10.64
CA GLU A 178 -0.55 -32.77 -12.05
C GLU A 178 -1.37 -34.05 -12.28
N PRO A 179 -1.08 -35.21 -11.63
CA PRO A 179 -1.86 -36.43 -11.88
C PRO A 179 -3.33 -36.30 -11.46
N VAL A 180 -3.62 -35.55 -10.40
CA VAL A 180 -4.99 -35.30 -9.94
C VAL A 180 -5.73 -34.40 -10.93
N TYR A 181 -5.06 -33.35 -11.41
CA TYR A 181 -5.61 -32.41 -12.37
C TYR A 181 -5.95 -33.08 -13.70
N ILE A 182 -5.06 -33.95 -14.22
CA ILE A 182 -5.31 -34.73 -15.44
C ILE A 182 -6.50 -35.68 -15.24
N SER A 183 -6.57 -36.34 -14.07
CA SER A 183 -7.68 -37.24 -13.73
C SER A 183 -9.01 -36.50 -13.65
N GLN A 184 -9.05 -35.34 -12.99
CA GLN A 184 -10.24 -34.48 -12.91
C GLN A 184 -10.73 -34.07 -14.31
N TRP A 185 -9.84 -33.59 -15.18
CA TRP A 185 -10.21 -33.26 -16.56
C TRP A 185 -10.66 -34.47 -17.38
N SER A 186 -10.12 -35.65 -17.10
CA SER A 186 -10.55 -36.90 -17.74
C SER A 186 -11.99 -37.26 -17.33
N THR A 187 -12.34 -37.09 -16.05
CA THR A 187 -13.74 -37.26 -15.60
C THR A 187 -14.67 -36.23 -16.26
N MET A 188 -14.23 -34.97 -16.39
CA MET A 188 -15.01 -33.93 -17.07
C MET A 188 -15.26 -34.29 -18.53
N TRP A 189 -14.24 -34.77 -19.23
CA TRP A 189 -14.36 -35.22 -20.62
C TRP A 189 -15.42 -36.32 -20.78
N MET A 190 -15.43 -37.31 -19.89
CA MET A 190 -16.42 -38.39 -19.91
C MET A 190 -17.84 -37.85 -19.63
N MET A 191 -18.00 -37.04 -18.59
CA MET A 191 -19.30 -36.47 -18.20
C MET A 191 -19.87 -35.56 -19.29
N MET A 192 -19.06 -34.65 -19.85
CA MET A 192 -19.50 -33.75 -20.93
C MET A 192 -19.87 -34.52 -22.21
N ARG A 193 -19.15 -35.60 -22.54
CA ARG A 193 -19.49 -36.45 -23.69
C ARG A 193 -20.78 -37.22 -23.48
N ARG A 194 -21.00 -37.76 -22.27
CA ARG A 194 -22.24 -38.43 -21.88
C ARG A 194 -23.42 -37.45 -21.95
N GLU A 195 -23.29 -36.27 -21.35
CA GLU A 195 -24.32 -35.22 -21.37
C GLU A 195 -24.63 -34.77 -22.81
N LYS A 196 -23.61 -34.59 -23.66
CA LYS A 196 -23.81 -34.23 -25.07
C LYS A 196 -24.50 -35.32 -25.89
N ARG A 197 -24.29 -36.60 -25.56
CA ARG A 197 -24.94 -37.74 -26.22
C ARG A 197 -26.40 -37.87 -25.78
N ASP A 198 -26.66 -37.71 -24.49
CA ASP A 198 -27.95 -38.04 -23.88
C ASP A 198 -28.96 -36.86 -23.94
N ARG A 199 -28.48 -35.62 -23.95
CA ARG A 199 -29.34 -34.42 -24.00
C ARG A 199 -29.85 -34.14 -25.42
N ARG A 200 -31.18 -34.11 -25.59
CA ARG A 200 -31.86 -33.84 -26.88
C ARG A 200 -31.68 -32.41 -27.41
N HIS A 201 -31.77 -31.41 -26.52
CA HIS A 201 -31.65 -30.00 -26.89
C HIS A 201 -30.62 -29.31 -25.99
N PHE A 202 -29.44 -29.05 -26.55
CA PHE A 202 -28.38 -28.30 -25.88
C PHE A 202 -28.44 -26.83 -26.32
N LYS A 203 -29.06 -25.98 -25.50
CA LYS A 203 -29.10 -24.54 -25.72
C LYS A 203 -27.77 -23.92 -25.30
N ARG A 204 -27.08 -23.28 -26.25
CA ARG A 204 -25.86 -22.51 -25.96
C ARG A 204 -26.22 -21.17 -25.33
N MET A 205 -25.36 -20.67 -24.45
CA MET A 205 -25.47 -19.30 -23.93
C MET A 205 -25.37 -18.29 -25.07
N ARG A 206 -26.03 -17.15 -24.89
CA ARG A 206 -25.89 -16.00 -25.79
C ARG A 206 -24.74 -15.14 -25.29
N PHE A 207 -24.00 -14.56 -26.23
CA PHE A 207 -22.93 -13.62 -25.94
C PHE A 207 -23.26 -12.29 -26.64
N PRO A 208 -23.17 -11.15 -25.92
CA PRO A 208 -22.92 -10.99 -24.48
C PRO A 208 -24.06 -11.55 -23.59
N PRO A 209 -23.79 -11.99 -22.35
CA PRO A 209 -24.84 -12.45 -21.44
C PRO A 209 -25.76 -11.34 -20.92
N PHE A 210 -25.23 -10.12 -20.77
CA PHE A 210 -25.94 -8.93 -20.28
C PHE A 210 -26.04 -7.87 -21.37
N ASP A 211 -27.03 -7.00 -21.29
CA ASP A 211 -27.21 -5.87 -22.22
C ASP A 211 -26.25 -4.71 -21.87
N ASP A 212 -25.89 -3.88 -22.84
CA ASP A 212 -24.90 -2.81 -22.66
C ASP A 212 -25.40 -1.69 -21.71
N GLU A 213 -26.72 -1.52 -21.61
CA GLU A 213 -27.36 -0.53 -20.74
C GLU A 213 -27.65 -1.06 -19.32
N GLU A 214 -27.43 -2.35 -19.08
CA GLU A 214 -27.67 -2.96 -17.77
C GLU A 214 -26.47 -2.71 -16.83
N PRO A 215 -26.67 -2.08 -15.66
CA PRO A 215 -25.57 -1.87 -14.72
C PRO A 215 -25.08 -3.22 -14.16
N PRO A 216 -23.78 -3.33 -13.81
CA PRO A 216 -23.26 -4.54 -13.19
C PRO A 216 -24.04 -4.92 -11.92
N LEU A 217 -24.41 -6.19 -11.83
CA LEU A 217 -25.17 -6.75 -10.73
C LEU A 217 -24.36 -6.76 -9.43
N ASP A 218 -24.96 -6.31 -8.30
CA ASP A 218 -24.30 -6.37 -7.00
C ASP A 218 -24.30 -7.82 -6.46
N PHE A 219 -23.15 -8.27 -5.99
CA PHE A 219 -22.94 -9.62 -5.45
C PHE A 219 -23.69 -9.83 -4.13
N ALA A 220 -23.69 -8.83 -3.24
CA ALA A 220 -24.28 -8.96 -1.91
C ALA A 220 -25.80 -9.15 -1.98
N ASP A 221 -26.47 -8.42 -2.88
CA ASP A 221 -27.93 -8.41 -2.96
C ASP A 221 -28.48 -9.55 -3.85
N ASN A 222 -27.72 -10.05 -4.83
CA ASN A 222 -28.25 -10.99 -5.84
C ASN A 222 -27.60 -12.36 -5.88
N VAL A 223 -26.38 -12.53 -5.37
CA VAL A 223 -25.60 -13.76 -5.53
C VAL A 223 -25.33 -14.44 -4.20
N LEU A 224 -25.09 -13.69 -3.13
CA LEU A 224 -24.65 -14.22 -1.83
C LEU A 224 -25.63 -15.24 -1.21
N ASP A 225 -26.93 -14.99 -1.32
CA ASP A 225 -27.98 -15.83 -0.70
C ASP A 225 -28.51 -16.93 -1.65
N VAL A 226 -28.02 -16.98 -2.89
CA VAL A 226 -28.46 -17.96 -3.89
C VAL A 226 -27.57 -19.19 -3.83
N GLU A 227 -28.16 -20.35 -3.54
CA GLU A 227 -27.44 -21.62 -3.53
C GLU A 227 -26.89 -21.92 -4.94
N PRO A 228 -25.58 -22.20 -5.07
CA PRO A 228 -24.97 -22.48 -6.36
C PRO A 228 -25.54 -23.77 -6.96
N LEU A 229 -25.61 -23.82 -8.28
CA LEU A 229 -25.98 -25.05 -8.97
C LEU A 229 -24.96 -26.15 -8.71
N GLU A 230 -25.39 -27.39 -8.87
CA GLU A 230 -24.53 -28.55 -8.75
C GLU A 230 -23.40 -28.50 -9.79
N ALA A 231 -22.17 -28.67 -9.32
CA ALA A 231 -21.01 -28.74 -10.18
C ALA A 231 -21.02 -30.05 -10.99
N ILE A 232 -20.23 -30.10 -12.07
CA ILE A 232 -20.10 -31.33 -12.83
C ILE A 232 -19.26 -32.30 -11.98
N GLN A 233 -19.90 -33.35 -11.48
CA GLN A 233 -19.22 -34.39 -10.71
C GLN A 233 -19.58 -35.77 -11.27
N MET A 234 -18.59 -36.63 -11.40
CA MET A 234 -18.79 -38.04 -11.75
C MET A 234 -19.01 -38.82 -10.45
N GLU A 235 -20.02 -39.69 -10.45
CA GLU A 235 -20.20 -40.68 -9.38
C GLU A 235 -19.01 -41.64 -9.40
N LEU A 236 -18.28 -41.71 -8.29
CA LEU A 236 -17.14 -42.62 -8.09
C LEU A 236 -17.61 -43.93 -7.48
N ASP A 237 -16.97 -45.03 -7.87
CA ASP A 237 -17.33 -46.35 -7.37
C ASP A 237 -16.94 -46.49 -5.88
N PRO A 238 -17.85 -46.92 -4.99
CA PRO A 238 -17.55 -47.12 -3.57
C PRO A 238 -16.47 -48.16 -3.26
N GLU A 239 -16.19 -49.11 -4.15
CA GLU A 239 -15.27 -50.23 -3.93
C GLU A 239 -13.95 -50.06 -4.70
N GLU A 240 -14.01 -49.64 -5.96
CA GLU A 240 -12.80 -49.48 -6.80
C GLU A 240 -12.07 -48.15 -6.56
N ASP A 241 -12.80 -47.06 -6.29
CA ASP A 241 -12.24 -45.70 -6.17
C ASP A 241 -12.07 -45.23 -4.71
N VAL A 242 -12.00 -46.17 -3.75
CA VAL A 242 -11.99 -45.89 -2.30
C VAL A 242 -10.88 -44.90 -1.91
N GLU A 243 -9.67 -45.06 -2.45
CA GLU A 243 -8.50 -44.25 -2.09
C GLU A 243 -8.67 -42.79 -2.52
N VAL A 244 -9.31 -42.55 -3.67
CA VAL A 244 -9.57 -41.19 -4.19
C VAL A 244 -10.79 -40.58 -3.50
N ARG A 245 -11.81 -41.38 -3.18
CA ARG A 245 -13.04 -40.94 -2.52
C ARG A 245 -12.81 -40.48 -1.08
N THR A 246 -12.00 -41.21 -0.32
CA THR A 246 -11.73 -40.90 1.10
C THR A 246 -10.94 -39.60 1.26
N SER A 247 -10.03 -39.29 0.34
CA SER A 247 -9.27 -38.03 0.35
C SER A 247 -10.11 -36.76 0.15
N ARG A 248 -11.33 -36.86 -0.43
CA ARG A 248 -12.24 -35.72 -0.64
C ARG A 248 -13.00 -35.28 0.61
N LEU A 249 -13.14 -36.15 1.62
CA LEU A 249 -13.91 -35.84 2.84
C LEU A 249 -13.05 -35.21 3.95
N THR A 250 -11.73 -35.16 3.77
CA THR A 250 -10.76 -34.68 4.77
C THR A 250 -10.12 -33.34 4.42
N GLY A 251 -10.60 -32.65 3.38
CA GLY A 251 -10.09 -31.36 2.90
C GLY A 251 -11.05 -30.22 3.20
#